data_AF-A0A7I8K093-F1
#
_entry.id   AF-A0A7I8K093-F1
#
_cell.length_a   1.000
_cell.length_b   1.000
_cell.length_c   1.000
_cell.angle_alpha   90.00
_cell.angle_beta   90.00
_cell.angle_gamma   90.00
#
_symmetry.space_group_name_H-M   'P 1'
#
loop_
_entity.id
_entity.type
_entity.pdbx_description
1 polymer ?
#
loop_
_entity_poly.entity_id
_entity_poly.type
_entity_poly.pdbx_seq_one_letter_code
_entity_poly.pdbx_strand_id
1 'polypeptide(L)' 'MPTKFIVGDLDLTYHNPGVQNFIHRGGFKKFIPLLEEVVVMKGVDHFINQEKPCETTDHIFDFIRKL' A
#
# COMPACT_ATOMS: atom_id res chain seq x y z
N MET A 1 4.50 2.68 -14.95
CA MET A 1 5.59 2.84 -13.97
C MET A 1 5.53 1.69 -12.97
N PRO A 2 6.66 1.14 -12.51
CA PRO A 2 6.69 0.29 -11.32
C PRO A 2 6.05 1.02 -10.15
N THR A 3 5.27 0.33 -9.31
CA THR A 3 4.55 0.97 -8.21
C THR A 3 4.46 0.03 -7.02
N LYS A 4 4.69 0.57 -5.83
CA LYS A 4 4.44 -0.08 -4.55
C LYS A 4 3.35 0.68 -3.81
N PHE A 5 2.34 -0.04 -3.34
CA PHE A 5 1.23 0.52 -2.57
C PHE A 5 1.24 -0.06 -1.16
N ILE A 6 1.20 0.82 -0.17
CA ILE A 6 1.28 0.49 1.26
C ILE A 6 0.14 1.25 1.94
N VAL A 7 -0.63 0.56 2.77
CA VAL A 7 -1.79 1.15 3.47
C VAL A 7 -1.92 0.56 4.87
N GLY A 8 -2.41 1.35 5.83
CA GLY A 8 -2.75 0.86 7.16
C GLY A 8 -4.04 0.02 7.14
N ASP A 9 -4.10 -1.03 7.96
CA ASP A 9 -5.30 -1.87 8.12
C ASP A 9 -6.42 -1.19 8.91
N LEU A 10 -6.20 0.01 9.45
CA LEU A 10 -7.21 0.85 10.10
C LEU A 10 -7.51 2.13 9.29
N ASP A 11 -6.80 2.36 8.18
CA ASP A 11 -6.97 3.56 7.37
C ASP A 11 -8.42 3.70 6.87
N LEU A 12 -9.04 4.85 7.15
CA LEU A 12 -10.41 5.17 6.74
C LEU A 12 -10.62 5.04 5.22
N THR A 13 -9.62 5.42 4.42
CA THR A 13 -9.68 5.37 2.96
C THR A 13 -9.69 3.93 2.45
N TYR A 14 -8.99 3.03 3.15
CA TYR A 14 -8.97 1.61 2.85
C TYR A 14 -10.32 0.94 3.14
N HIS A 15 -11.10 1.47 4.09
CA HIS A 15 -12.42 0.96 4.47
C HIS A 15 -13.60 1.64 3.76
N ASN A 16 -13.34 2.62 2.90
CA ASN A 16 -14.40 3.20 2.08
C ASN A 16 -15.07 2.12 1.21
N PRO A 17 -16.40 2.20 1.01
CA PRO A 17 -17.15 1.19 0.26
C PRO A 17 -16.51 0.85 -1.09
N GLY A 18 -16.21 -0.43 -1.31
CA GLY A 18 -15.66 -0.93 -2.57
C GLY A 18 -14.14 -0.82 -2.73
N VAL A 19 -13.43 -0.07 -1.89
CA VAL A 19 -11.97 0.15 -2.05
C VAL A 19 -11.17 -1.14 -1.90
N GLN A 20 -11.41 -1.94 -0.86
CA GLN A 20 -10.71 -3.23 -0.70
C GLN A 20 -10.95 -4.18 -1.87
N ASN A 21 -12.19 -4.23 -2.39
CA ASN A 21 -12.50 -5.04 -3.56
C ASN A 21 -11.76 -4.53 -4.79
N PHE A 22 -11.68 -3.22 -5.00
CA PHE A 22 -10.92 -2.62 -6.09
C PHE A 22 -9.43 -2.97 -6.00
N ILE A 23 -8.83 -2.81 -4.82
CA ILE A 23 -7.41 -3.11 -4.55
C ILE A 23 -7.09 -4.59 -4.77
N HIS A 24 -7.87 -5.49 -4.17
CA HIS A 24 -7.52 -6.92 -4.06
C HIS A 24 -8.11 -7.81 -5.15
N ARG A 25 -9.23 -7.43 -5.78
CA ARG A 25 -9.90 -8.26 -6.81
C ARG A 25 -9.48 -7.89 -8.23
N GLY A 26 -8.27 -7.35 -8.39
CA GLY A 26 -7.66 -7.08 -9.70
C GLY A 26 -8.08 -5.76 -10.36
N GLY A 27 -9.03 -5.01 -9.79
CA GLY A 27 -9.42 -3.69 -10.29
C GLY A 27 -8.22 -2.74 -10.34
N PHE A 28 -7.44 -2.68 -9.27
CA PHE A 28 -6.29 -1.79 -9.15
C PHE A 28 -5.12 -2.20 -10.05
N LYS A 29 -4.79 -3.50 -10.06
CA LYS A 29 -3.76 -4.09 -10.94
C LYS A 29 -4.07 -3.91 -12.43
N LYS A 30 -5.34 -3.86 -12.82
CA LYS A 30 -5.76 -3.57 -14.20
C LYS A 30 -5.31 -2.19 -14.67
N PHE A 31 -5.34 -1.18 -13.80
CA PHE A 31 -4.90 0.19 -14.11
C PHE A 31 -3.41 0.42 -13.85
N ILE A 32 -2.80 -0.40 -12.98
CA ILE A 32 -1.37 -0.34 -12.65
C ILE A 32 -0.70 -1.69 -12.96
N PRO A 33 -0.36 -1.99 -14.23
CA PRO A 33 0.14 -3.31 -14.62
C PRO A 33 1.40 -3.76 -13.88
N LEU A 34 2.26 -2.80 -13.47
CA LEU A 34 3.51 -3.04 -12.75
C LEU A 34 3.39 -2.80 -11.23
N LEU A 35 2.18 -2.93 -10.66
CA LEU A 35 1.96 -2.89 -9.21
C LEU A 35 2.60 -4.11 -8.52
N GLU A 36 3.50 -3.91 -7.57
CA GLU A 36 3.98 -4.97 -6.67
C GLU A 36 2.86 -5.47 -5.75
N GLU A 37 3.11 -6.54 -4.98
CA GLU A 37 2.15 -6.99 -3.97
C GLU A 37 1.77 -5.85 -3.01
N VAL A 38 0.47 -5.72 -2.74
CA VAL A 38 -0.06 -4.69 -1.85
C VAL A 38 0.35 -5.00 -0.41
N VAL A 39 0.94 -4.02 0.27
CA VAL A 39 1.28 -4.14 1.69
C VAL A 39 0.15 -3.53 2.53
N VAL A 40 -0.41 -4.33 3.42
CA VAL A 40 -1.39 -3.89 4.43
C VAL A 40 -0.74 -3.98 5.81
N MET A 41 -0.47 -2.83 6.42
CA MET A 41 0.25 -2.72 7.69
C MET A 41 -0.72 -2.94 8.86
N LYS A 42 -0.48 -3.98 9.66
CA LYS A 42 -1.34 -4.32 10.80
C LYS A 42 -1.22 -3.32 11.96
N GLY A 43 -2.36 -2.90 12.49
CA GLY A 43 -2.51 -1.97 13.60
C GLY A 43 -2.04 -0.56 13.26
N VAL A 44 -2.27 -0.10 12.03
CA VAL A 44 -1.81 1.21 11.56
C VAL A 44 -2.97 1.94 10.89
N ASP A 45 -3.16 3.21 11.21
CA ASP A 45 -4.18 4.08 10.63
C ASP A 45 -3.63 4.83 9.40
N HIS A 46 -4.12 6.04 9.14
CA HIS A 46 -3.87 6.80 7.93
C HIS A 46 -2.42 7.30 7.78
N PHE A 47 -1.74 7.62 8.88
CA PHE A 47 -0.42 8.25 8.87
C PHE A 47 0.73 7.24 9.02
N ILE A 48 0.77 6.22 8.15
CA ILE A 48 1.71 5.08 8.23
C ILE A 48 3.18 5.51 8.36
N ASN A 49 3.55 6.61 7.71
CA ASN A 49 4.91 7.13 7.69
C ASN A 49 5.33 7.82 9.00
N GLN A 50 4.38 8.15 9.87
CA GLN A 50 4.65 8.68 11.21
C GLN A 50 4.43 7.62 12.29
N GLU A 51 3.44 6.74 12.10
CA GLU A 51 3.11 5.68 13.05
C GLU A 51 4.13 4.53 13.01
N LYS A 52 4.60 4.16 11.82
CA LYS A 52 5.67 3.17 11.61
C LYS A 52 6.73 3.71 10.64
N PRO A 53 7.53 4.70 11.06
CA PRO A 53 8.48 5.39 10.19
C PRO A 53 9.56 4.44 9.65
N CYS A 54 10.14 3.58 10.51
CA CYS A 54 11.19 2.65 10.09
C CYS A 54 10.70 1.66 9.03
N GLU A 55 9.57 0.98 9.29
CA GLU A 55 8.99 0.01 8.35
C GLU A 55 8.61 0.67 7.02
N THR A 56 8.06 1.88 7.08
CA THR A 56 7.75 2.67 5.87
C THR A 56 9.02 3.03 5.09
N THR A 57 10.05 3.52 5.77
CA THR A 57 11.35 3.85 5.16
C THR A 57 12.02 2.62 4.54
N ASP A 58 12.02 1.48 5.22
CA ASP A 58 12.59 0.23 4.73
C ASP A 58 11.88 -0.21 3.44
N HIS A 59 10.54 -0.14 3.42
CA HIS A 59 9.77 -0.44 2.22
C HIS A 59 10.08 0.46 1.03
N ILE A 60 10.31 1.76 1.27
CA ILE A 60 10.70 2.73 0.24
C ILE A 60 12.10 2.41 -0.28
N PHE A 61 13.06 2.21 0.63
CA PHE A 61 14.45 1.93 0.28
C PHE A 61 14.58 0.65 -0.55
N ASP A 62 13.93 -0.44 -0.11
CA ASP A 62 13.97 -1.71 -0.82
C ASP A 62 13.26 -1.68 -2.17
N PHE A 63 12.25 -0.85 -2.34
CA PHE A 63 11.57 -0.70 -3.62
C PHE A 63 12.45 0.08 -4.61
N ILE A 64 12.97 1.24 -4.21
CA ILE A 64 13.76 2.11 -5.09
C ILE A 64 15.07 1.43 -5.51
N ARG A 65 15.69 0.65 -4.62
CA ARG A 65 16.94 -0.09 -4.93
C ARG A 65 16.78 -1.16 -6.02
N LYS A 66 15.55 -1.61 -6.30
CA LYS A 66 15.25 -2.62 -7.35
C LYS A 66 14.95 -2.00 -8.72
N LEU A 67 14.75 -0.68 -8.78
CA LEU A 67 14.50 0.06 -10.02
C LEU A 67 15.79 0.22 -10.83
#